data_AF-A0A444UTD6-F1
#
_entry.id   AF-A0A444UTD6-F1
#
_cell.length_a   1.000
_cell.length_b   1.000
_cell.length_c   1.000
_cell.angle_alpha   90.00
_cell.angle_beta   90.00
_cell.angle_gamma   90.00
#
_symmetry.space_group_name_H-M   'P 1'
#
loop_
_entity.id
_entity.type
_entity.pdbx_description
1 polymer ?
#
loop_
_entity_poly.entity_id
_entity_poly.type
_entity_poly.pdbx_seq_one_letter_code
_entity_poly.pdbx_strand_id
1 'polypeptide(L)'
;MNSPYIGSSPTLCHLLQDKVPFCCLRLDKGCHHIPYEDARAYGFRNKLIIVSAEQAGNGLYNFIVPLRAYYRPKKELNPIVLLLESS
;
A
#
# COMPACT_ATOMS: atom_id res chain seq x y z
N MET A 1 2.72 -13.71 -12.00
CA MET A 1 3.37 -14.42 -10.89
C MET A 1 4.52 -13.55 -10.38
N ASN A 2 4.25 -12.59 -9.50
CA ASN A 2 5.30 -11.78 -8.87
C ASN A 2 5.15 -11.91 -7.35
N SER A 3 5.25 -13.13 -6.83
CA SER A 3 5.54 -13.26 -5.41
C SER A 3 7.05 -13.09 -5.25
N PRO A 4 7.55 -12.20 -4.37
CA PRO A 4 8.98 -12.01 -4.14
C PRO A 4 9.66 -13.23 -3.49
N TYR A 5 8.92 -14.28 -3.15
CA TYR A 5 9.44 -15.49 -2.51
C TYR A 5 8.97 -16.78 -3.19
N ILE A 6 9.90 -17.74 -3.28
CA ILE A 6 9.59 -19.15 -3.57
C ILE A 6 8.95 -19.74 -2.32
N GLY A 7 7.72 -20.29 -2.42
CA GLY A 7 7.04 -20.98 -1.32
C GLY A 7 6.00 -20.19 -0.53
N SER A 8 5.71 -18.93 -0.88
CA SER A 8 4.55 -18.24 -0.32
C SER A 8 3.26 -18.83 -0.90
N SER A 9 2.37 -19.38 -0.07
CA SER A 9 1.02 -19.73 -0.51
C SER A 9 0.36 -18.48 -1.11
N PRO A 10 -0.22 -18.55 -2.32
CA PRO A 10 -0.87 -17.40 -2.93
C PRO A 10 -2.02 -16.97 -2.03
N THR A 11 -1.87 -15.83 -1.37
CA THR A 11 -2.96 -15.22 -0.61
C THR A 11 -3.76 -14.37 -1.58
N LEU A 12 -5.02 -14.74 -1.83
CA LEU A 12 -5.93 -13.89 -2.58
C LEU A 12 -6.10 -12.57 -1.82
N CYS A 13 -5.77 -11.47 -2.49
CA CYS A 13 -5.86 -10.13 -1.94
C CYS A 13 -6.86 -9.28 -2.72
N HIS A 14 -7.35 -8.21 -2.10
CA HIS A 14 -8.11 -7.17 -2.77
C HIS A 14 -7.19 -6.37 -3.71
N LEU A 15 -7.03 -6.84 -4.94
CA LEU A 15 -6.23 -6.18 -5.97
C LEU A 15 -7.05 -5.11 -6.68
N LEU A 16 -6.38 -4.07 -7.15
CA LEU A 16 -6.97 -3.10 -8.08
C LEU A 16 -7.11 -3.76 -9.47
N GLN A 17 -8.15 -3.36 -10.18
CA GLN A 17 -8.40 -3.84 -11.55
C GLN A 17 -7.27 -3.42 -12.48
N ASP A 18 -6.82 -2.17 -12.36
CA ASP A 18 -5.71 -1.62 -13.14
C ASP A 18 -4.49 -1.37 -12.25
N LYS A 19 -3.30 -1.58 -12.81
CA LYS A 19 -2.04 -1.27 -12.12
C LYS A 19 -1.90 0.23 -11.95
N VAL A 20 -1.66 0.66 -10.72
CA VAL A 20 -1.43 2.07 -10.39
C VAL A 20 -0.02 2.49 -10.85
N PRO A 21 0.13 3.65 -11.51
CA PRO A 21 1.44 4.20 -11.83
C PRO A 21 2.27 4.48 -10.58
N PHE A 22 3.59 4.27 -10.65
CA PHE A 22 4.48 4.50 -9.51
C PHE A 22 4.42 5.93 -8.96
N CYS A 23 4.17 6.94 -9.79
CA CYS A 23 4.04 8.33 -9.35
C CYS A 23 2.87 8.55 -8.39
N CYS A 24 1.80 7.74 -8.47
CA CYS A 24 0.64 7.86 -7.59
C CYS A 24 0.82 7.19 -6.23
N LEU A 25 1.92 6.45 -6.02
CA LEU A 25 2.25 5.84 -4.73
C LEU A 25 2.94 6.82 -3.78
N ARG A 26 3.44 7.94 -4.30
CA ARG A 26 4.06 9.02 -3.51
C ARG A 26 2.99 10.00 -3.07
N LEU A 27 3.06 10.38 -1.79
CA LEU A 27 2.13 11.33 -1.18
C LEU A 27 2.75 12.71 -0.98
N ASP A 28 4.08 12.79 -1.00
CA ASP A 28 4.86 14.03 -0.77
C ASP A 28 4.90 14.95 -1.99
N LYS A 29 4.52 14.43 -3.17
CA LYS A 29 4.52 15.17 -4.43
C LYS A 29 3.32 14.77 -5.28
N GLY A 30 2.51 15.74 -5.65
CA GLY A 30 1.41 15.55 -6.57
C GLY A 30 1.89 15.14 -7.97
N CYS A 31 1.03 14.45 -8.72
CA CYS A 31 1.27 14.11 -10.13
C CYS A 31 0.04 14.45 -10.98
N HIS A 32 0.16 14.34 -12.31
CA HIS A 32 -0.94 14.63 -13.24
C HIS A 32 -2.20 13.76 -13.02
N HIS A 33 -2.07 12.60 -12.35
CA HIS A 33 -3.21 11.75 -12.02
C HIS A 33 -3.88 12.14 -10.69
N ILE A 34 -3.07 12.54 -9.69
CA ILE A 34 -3.51 12.87 -8.34
C ILE A 34 -2.71 14.08 -7.86
N PRO A 35 -3.29 15.29 -7.85
CA PRO A 35 -2.58 16.53 -7.54
C PRO A 35 -2.50 16.82 -6.02
N TYR A 36 -2.58 15.78 -5.19
CA TYR A 36 -2.57 15.92 -3.73
C TYR A 36 -1.14 15.77 -3.19
N GLU A 37 -0.79 16.61 -2.22
CA GLU A 37 0.54 16.65 -1.58
C GLU A 37 0.48 16.33 -0.09
N ASP A 38 -0.71 15.98 0.42
CA ASP A 38 -0.94 15.63 1.82
C ASP A 38 -1.88 14.43 1.90
N ALA A 39 -1.55 13.46 2.76
CA ALA A 39 -2.37 12.28 3.03
C ALA A 39 -3.82 12.63 3.42
N ARG A 40 -4.05 13.79 4.07
CA ARG A 40 -5.38 14.28 4.45
C ARG A 40 -6.26 14.58 3.23
N ALA A 41 -5.67 15.09 2.15
CA ALA A 41 -6.40 15.42 0.93
C ALA A 41 -6.93 14.18 0.19
N TYR A 42 -6.39 12.99 0.46
CA TYR A 42 -6.90 11.73 -0.08
C TYR A 42 -8.24 11.28 0.53
N GLY A 43 -8.72 11.93 1.60
CA GLY A 43 -10.06 11.67 2.14
C GLY A 43 -10.27 10.23 2.62
N PHE A 44 -9.24 9.62 3.20
CA PHE A 44 -9.28 8.26 3.70
C PHE A 44 -10.44 8.05 4.67
N ARG A 45 -11.33 7.10 4.33
CA ARG A 45 -12.55 6.83 5.12
C ARG A 45 -12.26 6.12 6.45
N ASN A 46 -11.28 5.22 6.44
CA ASN A 46 -10.91 4.41 7.60
C ASN A 46 -9.63 4.97 8.23
N LYS A 47 -9.42 4.67 9.52
CA LYS A 47 -8.19 5.06 10.25
C LYS A 47 -6.95 4.57 9.49
N LEU A 48 -5.95 5.43 9.35
CA LEU A 48 -4.70 5.09 8.66
C LEU A 48 -3.81 4.20 9.54
N ILE A 49 -3.08 3.29 8.89
CA ILE A 49 -1.92 2.61 9.46
C ILE A 49 -0.67 3.30 8.89
N ILE A 50 0.22 3.77 9.77
CA ILE A 50 1.50 4.37 9.40
C ILE A 50 2.60 3.39 9.79
N VAL A 51 3.44 3.02 8.82
CA VAL A 51 4.58 2.11 9.03
C VAL A 51 5.85 2.88 8.75
N SER A 52 6.75 2.95 9.74
CA SER A 52 8.08 3.51 9.57
C SER A 52 9.08 2.39 9.32
N ALA A 53 9.92 2.52 8.31
CA ALA A 53 11.00 1.57 8.01
C ALA A 53 12.17 2.29 7.35
N GLU A 54 13.39 1.77 7.50
CA GLU A 54 14.57 2.33 6.83
C GLU A 54 14.44 2.22 5.31
N GLN A 55 14.10 1.03 4.80
CA GLN A 55 14.01 0.76 3.36
C GLN A 55 12.79 -0.11 3.02
N ALA A 56 12.32 0.02 1.78
CA ALA A 56 11.27 -0.84 1.24
C ALA A 56 11.81 -2.26 0.97
N GLY A 57 11.76 -3.11 1.99
CA GLY A 57 12.17 -4.52 1.89
C GLY A 57 11.01 -5.49 1.72
N ASN A 58 11.34 -6.74 1.40
CA ASN A 58 10.36 -7.82 1.29
C ASN A 58 9.59 -8.10 2.60
N GLY A 59 10.12 -7.70 3.75
CA GLY A 59 9.41 -7.74 5.03
C GLY A 59 8.11 -6.92 5.01
N LEU A 60 8.09 -5.78 4.31
CA LEU A 60 6.88 -4.96 4.15
C LEU A 60 5.83 -5.64 3.29
N TYR A 61 6.23 -6.46 2.32
CA TYR A 61 5.29 -7.27 1.55
C TYR A 61 4.56 -8.27 2.47
N ASN A 62 5.31 -8.97 3.33
CA ASN A 62 4.74 -9.91 4.30
C ASN A 62 3.86 -9.22 5.36
N PHE A 63 4.09 -7.92 5.62
CA PHE A 63 3.21 -7.10 6.44
C PHE A 63 1.90 -6.73 5.72
N ILE A 64 1.97 -6.32 4.45
CA ILE A 64 0.80 -5.82 3.69
C ILE A 64 -0.17 -6.94 3.28
N VAL A 65 0.36 -8.10 2.85
CA VAL A 65 -0.46 -9.22 2.33
C VAL A 65 -1.60 -9.63 3.27
N PRO A 66 -1.38 -9.96 4.56
CA PRO A 66 -2.46 -10.35 5.47
C PRO A 66 -3.47 -9.21 5.75
N LEU A 67 -3.05 -7.94 5.63
CA LEU A 67 -3.92 -6.76 5.78
C LEU A 67 -4.78 -6.48 4.54
N ARG A 68 -4.52 -7.18 3.44
CA ARG A 68 -5.25 -7.05 2.16
C ARG A 68 -5.93 -8.34 1.72
N ALA A 69 -5.91 -9.38 2.56
CA ALA A 69 -6.47 -10.68 2.23
C ALA A 69 -7.98 -10.64 1.94
N TYR A 70 -8.45 -11.53 1.05
CA TYR A 70 -9.83 -11.56 0.56
C TYR A 70 -10.88 -11.76 1.67
N TYR A 71 -10.53 -12.49 2.73
CA TYR A 71 -11.43 -12.77 3.86
C TYR A 71 -11.64 -11.53 4.75
N ARG A 72 -10.85 -10.46 4.59
CA ARG A 72 -11.09 -9.18 5.25
C ARG A 72 -12.21 -8.44 4.52
N PRO A 73 -13.24 -7.94 5.21
CA PRO A 73 -14.29 -7.14 4.59
C PRO A 73 -13.72 -5.88 3.93
N LYS A 74 -14.06 -5.63 2.65
CA LYS A 74 -13.52 -4.48 1.88
C LYS A 74 -13.77 -3.12 2.57
N LYS A 75 -14.91 -3.00 3.27
CA LYS A 75 -15.29 -1.77 4.02
C LYS A 75 -14.42 -1.52 5.25
N GLU A 76 -13.73 -2.54 5.77
CA GLU A 76 -12.89 -2.46 6.98
C GLU A 76 -11.40 -2.27 6.66
N LEU A 77 -11.02 -2.28 5.38
CA LEU A 77 -9.61 -2.13 5.00
C LEU A 77 -9.08 -0.74 5.39
N ASN A 78 -8.02 -0.72 6.19
CA ASN A 78 -7.32 0.51 6.56
C ASN A 78 -6.31 0.91 5.48
N PRO A 79 -6.22 2.18 5.08
CA PRO A 79 -5.11 2.68 4.26
C PRO A 79 -3.78 2.47 4.97
N ILE A 80 -2.71 2.21 4.22
CA ILE A 80 -1.36 2.00 4.74
C ILE A 80 -0.44 3.03 4.09
N VAL A 81 0.23 3.83 4.89
CA VAL A 81 1.24 4.80 4.45
C VAL A 81 2.60 4.33 4.97
N LEU A 82 3.57 4.19 4.07
CA LEU A 82 4.94 3.81 4.39
C LEU A 82 5.78 5.08 4.50
N LEU A 83 6.32 5.35 5.68
CA LEU A 83 7.34 6.36 5.91
C LEU A 83 8.70 5.68 5.79
N LEU A 84 9.39 5.98 4.70
CA LEU A 84 10.68 5.40 4.36
C LEU A 84 11.77 6.46 4.50
N GLU A 85 12.93 6.07 5.02
CA GLU A 85 14.09 6.96 4.98
C GLU A 85 14.58 7.09 3.53
N SER A 86 14.92 8.32 3.14
CA SER A 86 15.56 8.57 1.84
C SER A 86 17.05 8.33 2.00
N SER A 87 17.56 7.29 1.34
CA SER A 87 19.00 7.03 1.21
C SER A 87 19.68 8.09 0.34
#